data_AF-A0A2P7NQZ4-F1
#
_entry.id   AF-A0A2P7NQZ4-F1
#
_cell.length_a   1.000
_cell.length_b   1.000
_cell.length_c   1.000
_cell.angle_alpha   90.00
_cell.angle_beta   90.00
_cell.angle_gamma   90.00
#
_symmetry.space_group_name_H-M   'P 1'
#
loop_
_entity.id
_entity.type
_entity.pdbx_description
1 polymer ?
#
loop_
_entity_poly.entity_id
_entity_poly.type
_entity_poly.pdbx_seq_one_letter_code
_entity_poly.pdbx_strand_id
1 'polypeptide(L)'
;MPKQSSAQKKTVKKVMHEYKNGTLKSGKKGKGGKVKSRKQAIAIAMHEADIAKKGGKKNKSVSEKKRKKSSAKKSTKGKKS
;
A
#
# COMPACT_ATOMS: atom_id res chain seq x y z
N MET A 1 22.11 -9.31 6.50
CA MET A 1 20.90 -8.60 6.00
C MET A 1 21.33 -7.24 5.50
N PRO A 2 20.83 -6.73 4.37
CA PRO A 2 21.09 -5.35 3.99
C PRO A 2 20.59 -4.45 5.12
N LYS A 3 21.47 -3.59 5.63
CA LYS A 3 21.18 -2.66 6.72
C LYS A 3 20.38 -1.49 6.14
N GLN A 4 19.33 -1.05 6.82
CA GLN A 4 18.52 0.07 6.32
C GLN A 4 19.35 1.35 6.26
N SER A 5 19.22 2.09 5.16
CA SER A 5 19.86 3.40 5.02
C SER A 5 19.25 4.43 5.98
N SER A 6 19.96 5.52 6.23
CA SER A 6 19.47 6.64 7.06
C SER A 6 18.16 7.22 6.50
N ALA A 7 18.02 7.30 5.19
CA ALA A 7 16.81 7.73 4.51
C ALA A 7 15.63 6.80 4.79
N GLN A 8 15.83 5.48 4.70
CA GLN A 8 14.79 4.50 5.01
C GLN A 8 14.34 4.60 6.47
N LYS A 9 15.28 4.77 7.41
CA LYS A 9 14.96 4.98 8.83
C LYS A 9 14.12 6.23 9.07
N LYS A 10 14.42 7.34 8.37
CA LYS A 10 13.63 8.58 8.44
C LYS A 10 12.19 8.36 7.97
N THR A 11 12.00 7.67 6.84
CA THR A 11 10.66 7.35 6.32
C THR A 11 9.87 6.49 7.29
N VAL A 12 10.49 5.43 7.81
CA VAL A 12 9.84 4.55 8.82
C VAL A 12 9.47 5.35 10.05
N LYS A 13 10.37 6.19 10.56
CA LYS A 13 10.11 7.05 11.73
C LYS A 13 8.92 8.00 11.47
N LYS A 14 8.86 8.63 10.29
CA LYS A 14 7.77 9.54 9.92
C LYS A 14 6.41 8.83 9.92
N VAL A 15 6.31 7.69 9.24
CA VAL A 15 5.06 6.90 9.19
C VAL A 15 4.62 6.44 10.57
N MET A 16 5.57 5.96 11.39
CA MET A 16 5.26 5.55 12.77
C MET A 16 4.83 6.72 13.65
N HIS A 17 5.40 7.90 13.44
CA HIS A 17 4.99 9.12 14.14
C HIS A 17 3.56 9.53 13.78
N GLU A 18 3.21 9.52 12.48
CA GLU A 18 1.84 9.77 12.02
C GLU A 18 0.84 8.74 12.55
N TYR A 19 1.24 7.47 12.65
CA TYR A 19 0.41 6.43 13.27
C TYR A 19 0.19 6.72 14.76
N LYS A 20 1.27 7.06 15.50
CA LYS A 20 1.18 7.41 16.92
C LYS A 20 0.27 8.61 17.16
N ASN A 21 0.24 9.56 16.22
CA ASN A 21 -0.63 10.74 16.26
C ASN A 21 -2.05 10.47 15.73
N GLY A 22 -2.35 9.27 15.24
CA GLY A 22 -3.66 8.91 14.71
C GLY A 22 -4.03 9.59 13.38
N THR A 23 -3.03 10.11 12.66
CA THR A 23 -3.21 10.82 11.37
C THR A 23 -2.89 9.96 10.15
N LEU A 24 -2.20 8.83 10.34
CA LEU A 24 -1.82 7.94 9.25
C LEU A 24 -3.07 7.38 8.53
N LYS A 25 -3.15 7.60 7.21
CA LYS A 25 -4.22 7.09 6.35
C LYS A 25 -3.70 6.00 5.41
N SER A 26 -4.57 5.05 5.08
CA SER A 26 -4.26 3.96 4.14
C SER A 26 -4.88 4.18 2.76
N GLY A 27 -4.33 3.51 1.75
CA GLY A 27 -4.86 3.52 0.38
C GLY A 27 -4.52 4.79 -0.42
N LYS A 28 -4.74 4.73 -1.74
CA LYS A 28 -4.44 5.85 -2.66
C LYS A 28 -5.24 7.08 -2.26
N LYS A 29 -4.56 8.20 -2.02
CA LYS A 29 -5.16 9.46 -1.52
C LYS A 29 -5.92 9.34 -0.19
N GLY A 30 -5.57 8.36 0.66
CA GLY A 30 -6.21 8.18 1.98
C GLY A 30 -7.62 7.58 1.95
N LYS A 31 -8.06 7.04 0.81
CA LYS A 31 -9.40 6.43 0.65
C LYS A 31 -9.65 5.21 1.53
N GLY A 32 -8.59 4.57 2.04
CA GLY A 32 -8.69 3.43 2.97
C GLY A 32 -8.91 3.85 4.42
N GLY A 33 -9.08 5.15 4.70
CA GLY A 33 -9.32 5.67 6.04
C GLY A 33 -8.09 5.60 6.95
N LYS A 34 -8.29 5.91 8.24
CA LYS A 34 -7.24 5.88 9.27
C LYS A 34 -6.73 4.45 9.50
N VAL A 35 -5.43 4.33 9.71
CA VAL A 35 -4.78 3.05 10.03
C VAL A 35 -5.12 2.65 11.45
N LYS A 36 -5.68 1.45 11.61
CA LYS A 36 -6.19 0.96 12.91
C LYS A 36 -5.17 0.10 13.66
N SER A 37 -4.23 -0.53 12.95
CA SER A 37 -3.30 -1.49 13.55
C SER A 37 -1.84 -1.12 13.29
N ARG A 38 -0.99 -1.32 14.32
CA ARG A 38 0.46 -1.10 14.23
C ARG A 38 1.11 -1.96 13.14
N LYS A 39 0.64 -3.20 12.96
CA LYS A 39 1.10 -4.10 11.89
C LYS A 39 0.86 -3.51 10.50
N GLN A 40 -0.29 -2.88 10.28
CA GLN A 40 -0.60 -2.21 9.01
C GLN A 40 0.27 -0.96 8.82
N ALA A 41 0.51 -0.19 9.88
CA ALA A 41 1.41 0.96 9.84
C ALA A 41 2.84 0.52 9.45
N ILE A 42 3.35 -0.57 10.04
CA ILE A 42 4.65 -1.15 9.69
C ILE A 42 4.68 -1.57 8.21
N ALA A 43 3.61 -2.19 7.70
CA ALA A 43 3.54 -2.58 6.30
C ALA A 43 3.62 -1.36 5.35
N ILE A 44 2.95 -0.25 5.69
CA ILE A 44 3.03 1.01 4.93
C ILE A 44 4.45 1.58 5.01
N ALA A 45 5.04 1.65 6.21
CA ALA A 45 6.40 2.15 6.41
C ALA A 45 7.44 1.35 5.61
N MET A 46 7.32 0.03 5.57
CA MET A 46 8.20 -0.82 4.76
C MET A 46 7.99 -0.61 3.26
N HIS A 47 6.74 -0.39 2.83
CA HIS A 47 6.41 -0.14 1.43
C HIS A 47 6.92 1.23 0.95
N GLU A 48 6.77 2.28 1.77
CA GLU A 48 7.22 3.64 1.44
C GLU A 48 8.74 3.80 1.48
N ALA A 49 9.41 3.10 2.39
CA ALA A 49 10.87 3.10 2.48
C ALA A 49 11.55 2.15 1.47
N ASP A 50 10.78 1.54 0.55
CA ASP A 50 11.22 0.53 -0.41
C ASP A 50 12.03 -0.62 0.22
N ILE A 51 11.68 -0.98 1.46
CA ILE A 51 12.31 -2.09 2.18
C ILE A 51 11.63 -3.37 1.71
N ALA A 52 12.25 -4.06 0.75
CA ALA A 52 11.80 -5.36 0.29
C ALA A 52 11.86 -6.38 1.45
N LYS A 53 10.81 -7.19 1.60
CA LYS A 53 10.91 -8.41 2.41
C LYS A 53 11.88 -9.36 1.71
N LYS A 54 12.81 -9.95 2.48
CA LYS A 54 13.74 -10.97 1.99
C LYS A 54 12.91 -12.11 1.37
N GLY A 55 13.00 -12.31 0.04
CA GLY A 55 12.25 -13.32 -0.71
C GLY A 55 10.89 -12.87 -1.30
N GLY A 56 10.42 -11.64 -1.06
CA GLY A 56 9.17 -11.15 -1.62
C GLY A 56 9.36 -10.43 -2.95
N LYS A 57 9.17 -11.12 -4.09
CA LYS A 57 8.95 -10.43 -5.38
C LYS A 57 7.84 -9.40 -5.20
N LYS A 58 8.12 -8.13 -5.53
CA LYS A 58 7.12 -7.04 -5.59
C LYS A 58 6.11 -7.44 -6.67
N ASN A 59 5.09 -8.21 -6.31
CA ASN A 59 4.02 -8.60 -7.23
C ASN A 59 3.08 -7.39 -7.47
N LYS A 60 3.60 -6.32 -8.10
CA LYS A 60 2.82 -5.19 -8.64
C LYS A 60 1.82 -5.67 -9.71
N SER A 61 2.05 -6.86 -10.28
CA SER A 61 1.30 -7.40 -11.43
C SER A 61 -0.08 -7.98 -11.10
N VAL A 62 -0.37 -8.38 -9.86
CA VAL A 62 -1.66 -9.04 -9.54
C VAL A 62 -2.79 -8.01 -9.39
N SER A 63 -2.49 -6.83 -8.84
CA SER A 63 -3.46 -5.73 -8.73
C SER A 63 -3.77 -5.07 -10.08
N GLU A 64 -2.82 -5.06 -11.02
CA GLU A 64 -3.02 -4.57 -12.39
C GLU A 64 -3.90 -5.54 -13.21
N LYS A 65 -3.62 -6.86 -13.14
CA LYS A 65 -4.40 -7.88 -13.85
C LYS A 65 -5.84 -8.02 -13.34
N LYS A 66 -6.07 -7.88 -12.03
CA LYS A 66 -7.44 -7.90 -11.49
C LYS A 66 -8.25 -6.67 -11.94
N ARG A 67 -7.60 -5.50 -12.06
CA ARG A 67 -8.23 -4.25 -12.53
C ARG A 67 -8.66 -4.29 -14.00
N LYS A 68 -7.85 -4.88 -14.90
CA LYS A 68 -8.22 -5.06 -16.32
C LYS A 68 -9.37 -6.06 -16.52
N LYS A 69 -9.43 -7.15 -15.74
CA LYS A 69 -10.53 -8.15 -15.86
C LYS A 69 -11.87 -7.60 -15.34
N SER A 70 -11.85 -6.74 -14.32
CA SER A 70 -13.07 -6.09 -13.80
C SER A 70 -13.61 -4.97 -14.67
N SER A 71 -12.77 -4.26 -15.43
CA SER A 71 -13.22 -3.22 -16.36
C SER A 71 -13.81 -3.79 -17.66
N ALA A 72 -13.33 -4.96 -18.11
CA ALA A 72 -13.84 -5.60 -19.33
C ALA A 72 -15.22 -6.27 -19.18
N LYS A 73 -15.64 -6.64 -17.95
CA LYS A 73 -16.92 -7.33 -17.71
C LYS A 73 -18.12 -6.40 -17.49
N LYS A 74 -17.89 -5.08 -17.38
CA LYS A 74 -18.95 -4.08 -17.13
C LYS A 74 -19.51 -3.46 -18.42
N SER A 75 -18.89 -3.68 -19.58
CA SER A 75 -19.25 -3.03 -20.85
C SER A 75 -20.28 -3.77 -21.73
N THR A 76 -20.83 -4.92 -21.30
CA THR A 76 -21.75 -5.72 -22.15
C THR A 76 -23.17 -5.93 -21.59
N LYS A 77 -23.58 -5.26 -20.50
CA LYS A 77 -24.92 -5.45 -19.90
C LYS A 77 -25.72 -4.15 -19.73
N GLY A 78 -25.68 -3.26 -20.71
CA GLY A 78 -26.38 -1.96 -20.65
C GLY A 78 -26.96 -1.47 -21.97
N LYS A 79 -27.23 -2.36 -22.93
CA LYS A 79 -27.90 -2.02 -24.19
C LYS A 79 -28.95 -3.07 -24.52
N LYS A 80 -30.08 -3.03 -23.83
CA LYS A 80 -31.35 -3.63 -24.28
C LYS A 80 -32.48 -2.99 -23.50
N SER A 81 -33.49 -2.56 -24.27
CA SER A 81 -34.77 -1.96 -23.89
C SER A 81 -34.70 -0.46 -23.61
#